data_AF-A0AAJ5S7P4-F1
#
_entry.id   AF-A0AAJ5S7P4-F1
#
_cell.length_a   1.000
_cell.length_b   1.000
_cell.length_c   1.000
_cell.angle_alpha   90.00
_cell.angle_beta   90.00
_cell.angle_gamma   90.00
#
_symmetry.space_group_name_H-M   'P 1'
#
loop_
_entity.id
_entity.type
_entity.pdbx_description
1 polymer ?
#
loop_
_entity_poly.entity_id
_entity_poly.type
_entity_poly.pdbx_seq_one_letter_code
_entity_poly.pdbx_strand_id
1 'polypeptide(L)'
;MTHHRRMQLMLRNPRAMMEFSCTGRLPADNTPASPLIALIESIPPRYRTRITSVVVGPALGYQGHHRFHNLAQALNWLKPSHVSASYPSESWRLKRFSTALTIKDLAPHCQLPEQIEKELTRTL
;
A
#
# COMPACT_ATOMS: atom_id res chain seq x y z
N MET A 1 -0.24 17.34 10.17
CA MET A 1 -1.29 16.99 9.16
C MET A 1 -2.22 15.83 9.57
N THR A 2 -2.22 15.41 10.84
CA THR A 2 -2.89 14.18 11.31
C THR A 2 -4.36 14.36 11.74
N HIS A 3 -4.77 15.57 12.14
CA HIS A 3 -6.14 15.82 12.63
C HIS A 3 -7.20 15.79 11.53
N HIS A 4 -6.91 16.35 10.35
CA HIS A 4 -7.84 16.39 9.22
C HIS A 4 -8.24 14.99 8.75
N ARG A 5 -7.28 14.07 8.67
CA ARG A 5 -7.52 12.66 8.30
C ARG A 5 -8.44 11.94 9.29
N ARG A 6 -8.24 12.17 10.59
CA ARG A 6 -9.08 11.61 11.65
C ARG A 6 -10.49 12.19 11.63
N MET A 7 -10.64 13.48 11.31
CA MET A 7 -11.95 14.09 11.06
C MET A 7 -12.66 13.46 9.86
N GLN A 8 -11.96 13.29 8.74
CA GLN A 8 -12.52 12.60 7.56
C GLN A 8 -12.97 11.17 7.88
N LEU A 9 -12.21 10.45 8.73
CA LEU A 9 -12.59 9.12 9.18
C LEU A 9 -13.89 9.13 10.00
N MET A 10 -14.04 10.08 10.93
CA MET A 10 -15.27 10.24 11.72
C MET A 10 -16.47 10.60 10.83
N LEU A 11 -16.28 11.44 9.81
CA LEU A 11 -17.34 11.78 8.85
C LEU A 11 -17.81 10.59 8.01
N ARG A 12 -16.94 9.61 7.75
CA ARG A 12 -17.24 8.43 6.91
C ARG A 12 -17.65 7.20 7.72
N ASN A 13 -17.32 7.15 8.99
CA ASN A 13 -17.58 6.02 9.88
C ASN A 13 -18.41 6.48 11.10
N PRO A 14 -19.73 6.26 11.11
CA PRO A 14 -20.60 6.72 12.19
C PRO A 14 -20.22 6.12 13.55
N ARG A 15 -19.67 4.90 13.56
CA ARG A 15 -19.17 4.28 14.79
C ARG A 15 -17.97 5.02 15.36
N ALA A 16 -17.02 5.44 14.51
CA ALA A 16 -15.87 6.23 14.96
C ALA A 16 -16.30 7.61 15.50
N MET A 17 -17.34 8.21 14.92
CA MET A 17 -17.92 9.45 15.42
C MET A 17 -18.60 9.25 16.79
N MET A 18 -19.37 8.17 16.95
CA MET A 18 -19.99 7.81 18.22
C MET A 18 -18.94 7.54 19.31
N GLU A 19 -17.91 6.75 19.01
CA GLU A 19 -16.81 6.47 19.95
C GLU A 19 -16.09 7.76 20.40
N PHE A 20 -15.85 8.69 19.47
CA PHE A 20 -15.29 10.01 19.80
C PHE A 20 -16.23 10.82 20.71
N SER A 21 -17.54 10.83 20.41
CA SER A 21 -18.53 11.56 21.21
C SER A 21 -18.64 11.03 22.66
N CYS A 22 -18.48 9.72 22.85
CA CYS A 22 -18.57 9.10 24.17
C CYS A 22 -17.27 9.17 24.98
N THR A 23 -16.11 9.13 24.32
CA THR A 23 -14.80 8.95 24.99
C THR A 23 -13.87 10.15 24.88
N GLY A 24 -14.15 11.10 24.00
CA GLY A 24 -13.27 12.22 23.65
C GLY A 24 -11.99 11.81 22.90
N ARG A 25 -11.81 10.52 22.57
CA ARG A 25 -10.59 10.02 21.93
C ARG A 25 -10.72 9.98 20.42
N LEU A 26 -9.81 10.64 19.73
CA LEU A 26 -9.76 10.60 18.26
C LEU A 26 -9.41 9.19 17.76
N PRO A 27 -9.99 8.74 16.65
CA PRO A 27 -9.70 7.43 16.09
C PRO A 27 -8.23 7.33 15.67
N ALA A 28 -7.66 6.13 15.83
CA ALA A 28 -6.29 5.85 15.40
C ALA A 28 -6.17 5.93 13.87
N ASP A 29 -5.09 6.53 13.39
CA ASP A 29 -4.75 6.52 11.96
C ASP A 29 -3.95 5.24 11.70
N ASN A 30 -4.63 4.18 11.26
CA ASN A 30 -4.02 2.89 10.96
C ASN A 30 -3.59 2.83 9.49
N THR A 31 -2.74 3.77 9.06
CA THR A 31 -2.20 3.75 7.70
C THR A 31 -1.39 2.45 7.49
N PRO A 32 -1.67 1.66 6.42
CA PRO A 32 -1.00 0.39 6.21
C PRO A 32 0.47 0.63 5.87
N ALA A 33 1.33 -0.21 6.46
CA ALA A 33 2.77 -0.18 6.25
C ALA A 33 3.24 -1.62 6.03
N SER A 34 3.88 -1.89 4.90
CA SER A 34 4.46 -3.19 4.59
C SER A 34 5.75 -3.01 3.78
N PRO A 35 6.64 -4.02 3.74
CA PRO A 35 7.83 -3.97 2.90
C PRO A 35 7.52 -3.66 1.43
N LEU A 36 6.40 -4.19 0.92
CA LEU A 36 5.96 -3.92 -0.45
C LEU A 36 5.50 -2.47 -0.63
N ILE A 37 4.75 -1.92 0.32
CA ILE A 37 4.35 -0.49 0.28
C ILE A 37 5.59 0.40 0.27
N ALA A 38 6.56 0.12 1.14
CA ALA A 38 7.80 0.89 1.21
C ALA A 38 8.59 0.85 -0.12
N LEU A 39 8.70 -0.33 -0.73
CA LEU A 39 9.35 -0.49 -2.04
C LEU A 39 8.61 0.26 -3.14
N ILE A 40 7.28 0.16 -3.20
CA ILE A 40 6.50 0.85 -4.23
C ILE A 40 6.55 2.38 -4.03
N GLU A 41 6.58 2.84 -2.78
CA GLU A 41 6.69 4.27 -2.46
C GLU A 41 8.06 4.86 -2.81
N SER A 42 9.14 4.08 -2.77
CA SER A 42 10.47 4.53 -3.21
C SER A 42 10.57 4.69 -4.73
N ILE A 43 9.77 3.95 -5.51
CA ILE A 43 9.70 4.08 -6.97
C ILE A 43 8.99 5.40 -7.34
N PRO A 44 9.58 6.27 -8.19
CA PRO A 44 8.92 7.49 -8.64
C PRO A 44 7.56 7.25 -9.31
N PRO A 45 6.53 8.11 -9.06
CA PRO A 45 5.16 7.91 -9.58
C PRO A 45 5.08 7.69 -11.10
N ARG A 46 5.95 8.36 -11.86
CA ARG A 46 6.04 8.23 -13.33
C ARG A 46 6.37 6.81 -13.82
N TYR A 47 7.06 6.01 -13.01
CA TYR A 47 7.38 4.63 -13.34
C TYR A 47 6.29 3.66 -12.90
N ARG A 48 5.53 3.97 -11.84
CA ARG A 48 4.48 3.09 -11.29
C ARG A 48 3.38 2.77 -12.30
N THR A 49 3.09 3.68 -13.23
CA THR A 49 2.11 3.46 -14.31
C THR A 49 2.66 2.65 -15.48
N ARG A 50 3.99 2.63 -15.65
CA ARG A 50 4.70 1.92 -16.73
C ARG A 50 5.07 0.48 -16.36
N ILE A 51 5.17 0.17 -15.07
CA ILE A 51 5.35 -1.20 -14.58
C ILE A 51 3.99 -1.88 -14.56
N THR A 52 3.81 -2.88 -15.44
CA THR A 52 2.50 -3.49 -15.73
C THR A 52 2.43 -4.95 -15.27
N SER A 53 1.26 -5.57 -15.42
CA SER A 53 1.05 -7.02 -15.17
C SER A 53 1.48 -7.44 -13.76
N VAL A 54 1.16 -6.62 -12.76
CA VAL A 54 1.64 -6.76 -11.39
C VAL A 54 0.85 -7.83 -10.65
N VAL A 55 1.54 -8.76 -10.00
CA VAL A 55 0.95 -9.83 -9.18
C VAL A 55 1.43 -9.71 -7.75
N VAL A 56 0.52 -9.35 -6.84
CA VAL A 56 0.79 -9.31 -5.39
C VAL A 56 0.44 -10.66 -4.78
N GLY A 57 1.38 -11.29 -4.09
CA GLY A 57 1.17 -12.58 -3.44
C GLY A 57 2.17 -12.89 -2.33
N PRO A 58 2.36 -14.18 -1.96
CA PRO A 58 3.06 -14.54 -0.72
C PRO A 58 4.54 -14.14 -0.70
N ALA A 59 5.19 -14.19 -1.86
CA ALA A 59 6.57 -13.72 -2.04
C ALA A 59 6.73 -12.22 -1.73
N LEU A 60 5.64 -11.45 -1.84
CA LEU A 60 5.60 -10.02 -1.54
C LEU A 60 4.89 -9.71 -0.22
N GLY A 61 4.61 -10.72 0.62
CA GLY A 61 4.04 -10.57 1.95
C GLY A 61 2.51 -10.53 2.03
N TYR A 62 1.80 -11.03 1.01
CA TYR A 62 0.33 -11.08 0.98
C TYR A 62 -0.21 -12.47 0.69
N GLN A 63 -1.31 -12.84 1.31
CA GLN A 63 -2.05 -14.07 1.05
C GLN A 63 -2.73 -14.00 -0.32
N GLY A 64 -2.88 -15.15 -0.97
CA GLY A 64 -3.51 -15.24 -2.29
C GLY A 64 -2.66 -14.59 -3.39
N HIS A 65 -3.22 -14.51 -4.59
CA HIS A 65 -2.60 -13.85 -5.74
C HIS A 65 -3.56 -12.81 -6.31
N HIS A 66 -3.21 -11.54 -6.14
CA HIS A 66 -3.97 -10.40 -6.63
C HIS A 66 -3.27 -9.79 -7.84
N ARG A 67 -3.99 -9.71 -8.97
CA ARG A 67 -3.45 -9.17 -10.23
C ARG A 67 -3.92 -7.75 -10.45
N PHE A 68 -3.02 -6.88 -10.87
CA PHE A 68 -3.27 -5.48 -11.17
C PHE A 68 -2.68 -5.12 -12.53
N HIS A 69 -3.29 -4.16 -13.22
CA HIS A 69 -2.78 -3.73 -14.50
C HIS A 69 -1.42 -3.05 -14.37
N ASN A 70 -1.22 -2.25 -13.32
CA ASN A 70 0.04 -1.56 -13.03
C ASN A 70 0.30 -1.38 -11.53
N LEU A 71 1.52 -0.94 -11.22
CA LEU A 71 2.00 -0.76 -9.85
C LEU A 71 1.24 0.35 -9.10
N ALA A 72 0.75 1.37 -9.81
CA ALA A 72 -0.06 2.43 -9.21
C ALA A 72 -1.43 1.91 -8.71
N GLN A 73 -2.06 1.02 -9.48
CA GLN A 73 -3.29 0.33 -9.05
C GLN A 73 -3.04 -0.59 -7.86
N ALA A 74 -1.94 -1.35 -7.89
CA ALA A 74 -1.53 -2.17 -6.76
C ALA A 74 -1.32 -1.32 -5.49
N LEU A 75 -0.61 -0.18 -5.59
CA LEU A 75 -0.44 0.75 -4.48
C LEU A 75 -1.76 1.29 -3.96
N ASN A 76 -2.70 1.65 -4.83
CA ASN A 76 -4.01 2.15 -4.41
C ASN A 76 -4.83 1.08 -3.67
N TRP A 77 -4.68 -0.20 -4.02
CA TRP A 77 -5.28 -1.29 -3.25
C TRP A 77 -4.57 -1.50 -1.90
N LEU A 78 -3.23 -1.43 -1.89
CA LEU A 78 -2.40 -1.61 -0.70
C LEU A 78 -2.60 -0.48 0.33
N LYS A 79 -2.61 0.76 -0.16
CA LYS A 79 -2.69 2.00 0.61
C LYS A 79 -3.51 3.03 -0.19
N PRO A 80 -4.84 2.94 -0.13
CA PRO A 80 -5.74 3.92 -0.73
C PRO A 80 -5.42 5.34 -0.25
N SER A 81 -5.65 6.33 -1.12
CA SER A 81 -5.44 7.74 -0.80
C SER A 81 -6.38 8.27 0.28
N HIS A 82 -7.54 7.63 0.44
CA HIS A 82 -8.53 7.98 1.45
C HIS A 82 -8.26 7.24 2.77
N VAL A 83 -8.64 7.88 3.87
CA VAL A 83 -8.56 7.28 5.20
C VAL A 83 -9.73 6.31 5.37
N SER A 84 -9.42 5.11 5.85
CA SER A 84 -10.42 4.08 6.14
C SER A 84 -10.14 3.46 7.51
N ALA A 85 -11.19 2.98 8.18
CA ALA A 85 -11.05 2.22 9.42
C ALA A 85 -10.44 0.83 9.17
N SER A 86 -10.63 0.30 7.96
CA SER A 86 -10.06 -0.97 7.53
C SER A 86 -9.61 -0.85 6.07
N TYR A 87 -8.38 -1.30 5.82
CA TYR A 87 -7.80 -1.32 4.48
C TYR A 87 -7.94 -2.73 3.91
N PRO A 88 -8.47 -2.91 2.67
CA PRO A 88 -8.68 -4.23 2.10
C PRO A 88 -7.43 -5.11 2.13
N SER A 89 -6.27 -4.53 1.84
CA SER A 89 -4.97 -5.21 1.82
C SER A 89 -4.53 -5.78 3.17
N GLU A 90 -4.92 -5.16 4.29
CA GLU A 90 -4.49 -5.60 5.63
C GLU A 90 -5.11 -6.95 6.01
N SER A 91 -6.30 -7.28 5.50
CA SER A 91 -6.92 -8.60 5.70
C SER A 91 -6.14 -9.73 5.01
N TRP A 92 -5.37 -9.41 3.96
CA TRP A 92 -4.56 -10.37 3.22
C TRP A 92 -3.09 -10.34 3.65
N ARG A 93 -2.69 -9.40 4.51
CA ARG A 93 -1.29 -9.22 4.85
C ARG A 93 -0.76 -10.37 5.69
N LEU A 94 0.40 -10.90 5.29
CA LEU A 94 1.15 -11.86 6.10
C LEU A 94 1.89 -11.12 7.22
N LYS A 95 1.31 -11.06 8.42
CA LYS A 95 1.85 -10.28 9.56
C LYS A 95 3.27 -10.66 9.98
N ARG A 96 3.70 -11.91 9.71
CA ARG A 96 5.06 -12.39 10.01
C ARG A 96 6.07 -12.06 8.91
N PHE A 97 5.62 -11.59 7.75
CA PHE A 97 6.48 -11.18 6.66
C PHE A 97 7.17 -9.86 7.00
N SER A 98 8.47 -9.93 7.26
CA SER A 98 9.31 -8.81 7.65
C SER A 98 10.50 -8.60 6.72
N THR A 99 10.64 -9.44 5.70
CA THR A 99 11.73 -9.37 4.71
C THR A 99 11.66 -8.05 3.95
N ALA A 100 12.77 -7.31 3.92
CA ALA A 100 12.91 -6.13 3.09
C ALA A 100 12.88 -6.54 1.62
N LEU A 101 12.07 -5.86 0.81
CA LEU A 101 11.91 -6.15 -0.61
C LEU A 101 12.73 -5.16 -1.44
N THR A 102 13.31 -5.67 -2.52
CA THR A 102 14.07 -4.90 -3.51
C THR A 102 13.41 -4.98 -4.89
N ILE A 103 13.92 -4.20 -5.84
CA ILE A 103 13.45 -4.25 -7.24
C ILE A 103 13.62 -5.66 -7.84
N LYS A 104 14.66 -6.40 -7.43
CA LYS A 104 14.91 -7.77 -7.89
C LYS A 104 13.83 -8.74 -7.44
N ASP A 105 13.29 -8.55 -6.24
CA ASP A 105 12.20 -9.37 -5.70
C ASP A 105 10.87 -9.04 -6.39
N LEU A 106 10.70 -7.81 -6.86
CA LEU A 106 9.51 -7.35 -7.58
C LEU A 106 9.51 -7.77 -9.06
N ALA A 107 10.67 -7.80 -9.71
CA ALA A 107 10.84 -8.13 -11.13
C ALA A 107 10.13 -9.42 -11.59
N PRO A 108 10.20 -10.57 -10.88
CA PRO A 108 9.49 -11.79 -11.32
C PRO A 108 7.96 -11.69 -11.22
N HIS A 109 7.44 -10.68 -10.55
CA HIS A 109 6.01 -10.51 -10.26
C HIS A 109 5.36 -9.35 -11.05
N CYS A 110 6.08 -8.77 -12.00
CA CYS A 110 5.55 -7.74 -12.88
C CYS A 110 6.27 -7.73 -14.23
N GLN A 111 5.71 -6.99 -15.19
CA GLN A 111 6.43 -6.62 -16.40
C GLN A 111 7.14 -5.29 -16.16
N LEU A 112 8.45 -5.37 -16.01
CA LEU A 112 9.35 -4.23 -15.83
C LEU A 112 10.11 -3.97 -17.14
N PRO A 113 9.88 -2.82 -17.80
CA PRO A 113 10.68 -2.45 -18.97
C PRO A 113 12.16 -2.29 -18.61
N GLU A 114 13.08 -2.88 -19.37
CA GLU A 114 14.53 -2.89 -19.08
C GLU A 114 15.13 -1.49 -18.84
N GLN A 115 14.63 -0.49 -19.57
CA GLN A 115 15.04 0.91 -19.41
C GLN A 115 14.76 1.41 -17.99
N ILE A 116 13.59 1.07 -17.45
CA ILE A 116 13.16 1.47 -16.10
C ILE A 116 13.95 0.70 -15.04
N GLU A 117 14.20 -0.59 -15.27
CA GLU A 117 15.00 -1.40 -14.34
C GLU A 117 16.40 -0.83 -14.14
N LYS A 118 17.08 -0.44 -15.23
CA LYS A 118 18.41 0.19 -15.19
C LYS A 118 18.38 1.53 -14.45
N GLU A 119 17.36 2.35 -14.70
CA GLU A 119 17.19 3.64 -14.01
C GLU A 119 16.94 3.47 -12.51
N LEU A 120 16.08 2.51 -12.12
CA LEU A 120 15.75 2.25 -10.73
C LEU A 120 16.96 1.68 -9.97
N THR A 121 17.69 0.74 -10.56
CA THR A 121 18.90 0.14 -9.95
C THR A 121 20.04 1.15 -9.76
N ARG A 122 20.05 2.24 -10.54
CA ARG A 122 21.03 3.32 -10.39
C ARG A 122 20.64 4.32 -9.28
N THR A 123 19.36 4.40 -8.94
CA THR A 123 18.80 5.45 -8.07
C THR A 123 18.46 4.95 -6.67
N LEU A 124 18.14 3.66 -6.52
CA LEU A 124 17.74 2.98 -5.28
C LEU A 124 18.83 1.99 -4.84
#